data_AF-A0A2G9ZWN4-F1
#
_entry.id   AF-A0A2G9ZWN4-F1
#
_cell.length_a   1.000
_cell.length_b   1.000
_cell.length_c   1.000
_cell.angle_alpha   90.00
_cell.angle_beta   90.00
_cell.angle_gamma   90.00
#
_symmetry.space_group_name_H-M   'P 1'
#
loop_
_entity.id
_entity.type
_entity.pdbx_description
1 polymer ?
#
loop_
_entity_poly.entity_id
_entity_poly.type
_entity_poly.pdbx_seq_one_letter_code
_entity_poly.pdbx_strand_id
1 'polypeptide(L)'
;REIVDKVGGLADLDYKTFGAEDTDLSWRISAHGYKLVVTSGVYVHHFKHKSSDENNLNRKKFCRVNNEVFYQKWKSVIKSFLNKEIQNGIDVKKLMSDEAYYEYWFLRRLKENIGNKRFWEGVSLTD
;
A
#
# COMPACT_ATOMS: atom_id res chain seq x y z
N ARG A 1 13.34 12.83 -13.69
CA ARG A 1 14.08 12.48 -12.46
C ARG A 1 13.80 13.45 -11.33
N GLU A 2 13.75 14.76 -11.62
CA GLU A 2 13.43 15.84 -10.66
C GLU A 2 12.31 15.53 -9.65
N ILE A 3 11.14 15.05 -10.08
CA ILE A 3 10.02 14.73 -9.16
C ILE A 3 10.43 13.64 -8.17
N VAL A 4 11.10 12.58 -8.63
CA VAL A 4 11.54 11.48 -7.77
C VAL A 4 12.53 11.98 -6.72
N ASP A 5 13.49 12.80 -7.14
CA ASP A 5 14.49 13.37 -6.21
C ASP A 5 13.81 14.31 -5.19
N LYS A 6 12.86 15.14 -5.65
CA LYS A 6 12.07 16.05 -4.81
C LYS A 6 11.27 15.33 -3.73
N VAL A 7 10.71 14.16 -4.03
CA VAL A 7 9.91 13.40 -3.07
C VAL A 7 10.72 12.47 -2.18
N GLY A 8 12.06 12.53 -2.22
CA GLY A 8 12.95 11.73 -1.36
C GLY A 8 13.53 10.47 -2.01
N GLY A 9 13.59 10.41 -3.33
CA GLY A 9 14.23 9.32 -4.08
C GLY A 9 13.30 8.13 -4.37
N LEU A 10 13.87 7.09 -4.99
CA LEU A 10 13.14 5.91 -5.46
C LEU A 10 12.54 5.09 -4.31
N ALA A 11 13.30 4.86 -3.25
CA ALA A 11 12.87 4.09 -2.10
C ALA A 11 13.36 4.74 -0.80
N ASP A 12 12.51 4.67 0.22
CA ASP A 12 12.89 5.00 1.59
C ASP A 12 13.85 3.92 2.13
N LEU A 13 14.91 4.32 2.83
CA LEU A 13 15.93 3.43 3.37
C LEU A 13 15.43 2.58 4.56
N ASP A 14 14.28 2.95 5.11
CA ASP A 14 13.60 2.16 6.14
C ASP A 14 13.07 0.84 5.57
N TYR A 15 12.70 0.80 4.29
CA TYR A 15 12.31 -0.44 3.62
C TYR A 15 13.50 -1.37 3.45
N LYS A 16 13.25 -2.66 3.63
CA LYS A 16 14.25 -3.72 3.40
C LYS A 16 13.98 -4.42 2.07
N THR A 17 14.89 -5.27 1.66
CA THR A 17 14.89 -6.17 0.49
C THR A 17 13.73 -6.12 -0.52
N PHE A 18 12.46 -6.33 -0.11
CA PHE A 18 11.34 -6.47 -1.05
C PHE A 18 9.98 -6.06 -0.45
N GLY A 19 9.26 -5.16 -1.15
CA GLY A 19 7.83 -4.89 -0.98
C GLY A 19 7.52 -3.49 -0.43
N ALA A 20 6.38 -2.94 -0.85
CA ALA A 20 5.80 -1.66 -0.44
C ALA A 20 6.54 -0.39 -0.88
N GLU A 21 7.77 -0.48 -1.42
CA GLU A 21 8.54 0.68 -1.87
C GLU A 21 7.89 1.42 -3.05
N ASP A 22 7.27 0.67 -3.96
CA ASP A 22 6.54 1.17 -5.12
C ASP A 22 5.28 1.95 -4.72
N THR A 23 4.57 1.42 -3.73
CA THR A 23 3.36 2.01 -3.17
C THR A 23 3.70 3.26 -2.36
N ASP A 24 4.80 3.23 -1.58
CA ASP A 24 5.28 4.40 -0.85
C ASP A 24 5.71 5.53 -1.78
N LEU A 25 6.48 5.23 -2.83
CA LEU A 25 6.84 6.22 -3.84
C LEU A 25 5.60 6.83 -4.48
N SER A 26 4.62 6.00 -4.85
CA SER A 26 3.34 6.44 -5.40
C SER A 26 2.60 7.40 -4.47
N TRP A 27 2.56 7.10 -3.18
CA TRP A 27 1.90 7.94 -2.19
C TRP A 27 2.66 9.23 -1.91
N ARG A 28 4.01 9.19 -1.85
CA ARG A 28 4.84 10.39 -1.73
C ARG A 28 4.65 11.33 -2.92
N ILE A 29 4.62 10.81 -4.14
CA ILE A 29 4.34 11.59 -5.36
C ILE A 29 2.95 12.24 -5.26
N SER A 30 1.94 11.46 -4.88
CA SER A 30 0.56 11.95 -4.79
C SER A 30 0.38 13.00 -3.68
N ALA A 31 1.05 12.82 -2.54
CA ALA A 31 1.05 13.79 -1.44
C ALA A 31 1.68 15.14 -1.81
N HIS A 32 2.51 15.18 -2.85
CA HIS A 32 3.06 16.42 -3.42
C HIS A 32 2.19 17.03 -4.53
N GLY A 33 0.95 16.55 -4.70
CA GLY A 33 -0.03 17.11 -5.63
C GLY A 33 0.10 16.61 -7.08
N TYR A 34 0.97 15.63 -7.33
CA TYR A 34 1.11 15.02 -8.65
C TYR A 34 0.12 13.87 -8.85
N LYS A 35 -0.15 13.53 -10.12
CA LYS A 35 -1.03 12.42 -10.48
C LYS A 35 -0.21 11.22 -10.96
N LEU A 36 -0.67 10.03 -10.61
CA LEU A 36 -0.19 8.77 -11.16
C LEU A 36 -1.18 8.29 -12.22
N VAL A 37 -0.69 7.88 -13.38
CA VAL A 37 -1.52 7.51 -14.53
C VAL A 37 -1.02 6.21 -15.12
N VAL A 38 -1.94 5.28 -15.37
CA VAL A 38 -1.68 4.09 -16.19
C VAL A 38 -2.05 4.42 -17.63
N THR A 39 -1.16 4.13 -18.58
CA THR A 39 -1.38 4.38 -20.01
C THR A 39 -1.44 3.08 -20.80
N SER A 40 -2.38 2.99 -21.74
CA SER A 40 -2.48 1.89 -22.71
C SER A 40 -1.62 2.13 -23.96
N GLY A 41 -0.96 3.29 -24.08
CA GLY A 41 -0.09 3.62 -25.21
C GLY A 41 1.27 2.89 -25.21
N VAL A 42 1.56 2.14 -24.15
CA VAL A 42 2.80 1.35 -24.01
C VAL A 42 2.45 -0.01 -23.43
N TYR A 43 3.08 -1.07 -23.95
CA TYR A 43 2.98 -2.42 -23.42
C TYR A 43 4.32 -2.88 -22.84
N VAL A 44 4.30 -3.35 -21.60
CA VAL A 44 5.45 -3.95 -20.92
C VAL A 44 5.01 -5.31 -20.37
N HIS A 45 5.69 -6.38 -20.78
CA HIS A 45 5.45 -7.71 -20.24
C HIS A 45 6.32 -7.96 -19.00
N HIS A 46 5.71 -8.28 -17.85
CA HIS A 46 6.41 -8.52 -16.59
C HIS A 46 6.29 -9.99 -16.16
N PHE A 47 7.42 -10.71 -16.13
CA PHE A 47 7.52 -12.05 -15.56
C PHE A 47 7.55 -11.97 -14.04
N LYS A 48 6.37 -12.10 -13.41
CA LYS A 48 6.22 -11.98 -11.96
C LYS A 48 7.18 -12.93 -11.23
N HIS A 49 7.84 -12.39 -10.21
CA HIS A 49 8.62 -13.13 -9.21
C HIS A 49 9.91 -13.80 -9.68
N LYS A 50 10.21 -13.79 -10.98
CA LYS A 50 11.42 -14.41 -11.56
C LYS A 50 12.70 -14.11 -10.76
N SER A 51 13.00 -12.84 -10.55
CA SER A 51 14.21 -12.45 -9.80
C SER A 51 14.17 -12.86 -8.32
N SER A 52 12.99 -12.87 -7.69
CA SER A 52 12.88 -13.28 -6.29
C SER A 52 13.04 -14.79 -6.10
N ASP A 53 12.48 -15.56 -7.03
CA ASP A 53 12.51 -17.01 -7.00
C ASP A 53 13.93 -17.51 -7.33
N GLU A 54 14.62 -16.90 -8.29
CA GLU A 54 16.05 -17.16 -8.60
C GLU A 54 16.98 -16.89 -7.41
N ASN A 55 16.63 -15.92 -6.55
CA ASN A 55 17.42 -15.55 -5.37
C ASN A 55 16.91 -16.19 -4.06
N ASN A 56 15.97 -17.14 -4.13
CA ASN A 56 15.38 -17.82 -2.96
C ASN A 56 14.85 -16.85 -1.89
N LEU A 57 14.32 -15.69 -2.30
CA LEU A 57 13.85 -14.67 -1.37
C LEU A 57 12.55 -15.11 -0.69
N ASN A 58 12.51 -15.03 0.64
CA ASN A 58 11.27 -15.19 1.39
C ASN A 58 10.41 -13.91 1.28
N ARG A 59 9.76 -13.75 0.12
CA ARG A 59 8.94 -12.57 -0.22
C ARG A 59 7.87 -12.30 0.83
N LYS A 60 7.16 -13.33 1.30
CA LYS A 60 6.10 -13.17 2.31
C LYS A 60 6.63 -12.54 3.59
N LYS A 61 7.80 -12.98 4.07
CA LYS A 61 8.46 -12.41 5.25
C LYS A 61 8.83 -10.94 5.03
N PHE A 62 9.47 -10.61 3.92
CA PHE A 62 9.91 -9.23 3.63
C PHE A 62 8.73 -8.28 3.41
N CYS A 63 7.73 -8.68 2.61
CA CYS A 63 6.51 -7.90 2.44
C CYS A 63 5.80 -7.65 3.77
N ARG A 64 5.78 -8.62 4.70
CA ARG A 64 5.19 -8.41 6.03
C ARG A 64 5.92 -7.33 6.81
N VAL A 65 7.24 -7.38 6.86
CA VAL A 65 8.06 -6.38 7.55
C VAL A 65 7.88 -4.99 6.91
N ASN A 66 7.97 -4.89 5.59
CA ASN A 66 7.85 -3.62 4.91
C ASN A 66 6.42 -3.04 4.95
N ASN A 67 5.39 -3.89 4.98
CA ASN A 67 4.01 -3.42 5.19
C ASN A 67 3.80 -2.83 6.59
N GLU A 68 4.51 -3.32 7.62
CA GLU A 68 4.52 -2.68 8.95
C GLU A 68 5.20 -1.30 8.89
N VAL A 69 6.37 -1.18 8.24
CA VAL A 69 7.03 0.12 8.02
C VAL A 69 6.11 1.08 7.28
N PHE A 70 5.49 0.63 6.18
CA PHE A 70 4.54 1.41 5.40
C PHE A 70 3.35 1.86 6.26
N TYR A 71 2.73 0.93 7.00
CA TYR A 71 1.60 1.27 7.85
C TYR A 71 1.99 2.29 8.91
N GLN A 72 3.13 2.14 9.58
CA GLN A 72 3.55 3.13 10.59
C GLN A 72 3.74 4.53 10.01
N LYS A 73 4.29 4.63 8.80
CA LYS A 73 4.48 5.88 8.06
C LYS A 73 3.15 6.54 7.66
N TRP A 74 2.18 5.73 7.20
CA TRP A 74 0.96 6.23 6.56
C TRP A 74 -0.34 6.02 7.37
N LYS A 75 -0.28 5.49 8.60
CA LYS A 75 -1.46 5.14 9.41
C LYS A 75 -2.45 6.28 9.60
N SER A 76 -1.99 7.52 9.73
CA SER A 76 -2.88 8.68 9.89
C SER A 76 -3.73 8.91 8.65
N VAL A 77 -3.10 8.86 7.46
CA VAL A 77 -3.78 9.00 6.17
C VAL A 77 -4.76 7.84 5.94
N ILE A 78 -4.33 6.61 6.22
CA ILE A 78 -5.18 5.42 6.10
C ILE A 78 -6.41 5.53 7.00
N LYS A 79 -6.23 5.90 8.28
CA LYS A 79 -7.34 6.05 9.23
C LYS A 79 -8.28 7.17 8.83
N SER A 80 -7.75 8.30 8.37
CA SER A 80 -8.56 9.41 7.86
C SER A 80 -9.40 8.99 6.66
N PHE A 81 -8.84 8.22 5.74
CA PHE A 81 -9.57 7.66 4.60
C PHE A 81 -10.68 6.72 5.06
N LEU A 82 -10.37 5.72 5.90
CA LEU A 82 -11.34 4.75 6.40
C LEU A 82 -12.50 5.42 7.14
N ASN A 83 -12.22 6.38 8.03
CA ASN A 83 -13.25 7.13 8.75
C ASN A 83 -14.17 7.90 7.80
N LYS A 84 -13.60 8.52 6.75
CA LYS A 84 -14.37 9.25 5.75
C LYS A 84 -15.29 8.32 4.96
N GLU A 85 -14.79 7.17 4.50
CA GLU A 85 -15.60 6.18 3.79
C GLU A 85 -16.75 5.66 4.66
N ILE A 86 -16.48 5.35 5.93
CA ILE A 86 -17.51 4.91 6.89
C ILE A 86 -18.56 6.01 7.10
N GLN A 87 -18.15 7.27 7.27
CA GLN A 87 -19.07 8.40 7.39
C GLN A 87 -19.95 8.59 6.14
N ASN A 88 -19.44 8.21 4.96
CA ASN A 88 -20.20 8.22 3.72
C ASN A 88 -21.11 6.98 3.55
N GLY A 89 -21.20 6.10 4.56
CA GLY A 89 -22.03 4.89 4.53
C GLY A 89 -21.41 3.73 3.74
N ILE A 90 -20.12 3.78 3.45
CA ILE A 90 -19.42 2.71 2.74
C ILE A 90 -19.01 1.60 3.71
N ASP A 91 -19.43 0.36 3.41
CA ASP A 91 -19.02 -0.83 4.16
C ASP A 91 -17.61 -1.28 3.76
N VAL A 92 -16.61 -0.57 4.27
CA VAL A 92 -15.19 -0.85 4.01
C VAL A 92 -14.78 -2.25 4.48
N LYS A 93 -15.43 -2.83 5.49
CA LYS A 93 -15.12 -4.20 5.95
C LYS A 93 -15.51 -5.22 4.89
N LYS A 94 -16.70 -5.05 4.29
CA LYS A 94 -17.14 -5.89 3.16
C LYS A 94 -16.24 -5.71 1.94
N LEU A 95 -15.94 -4.46 1.55
CA LEU A 95 -15.08 -4.18 0.38
C LEU A 95 -13.67 -4.76 0.57
N MET A 96 -13.10 -4.67 1.77
CA MET A 96 -11.81 -5.28 2.09
C MET A 96 -11.85 -6.81 2.23
N SER A 97 -13.01 -7.46 2.12
CA SER A 97 -13.14 -8.92 2.23
C SER A 97 -13.41 -9.59 0.89
N ASP A 98 -13.77 -8.81 -0.14
CA ASP A 98 -14.16 -9.31 -1.45
C ASP A 98 -13.11 -8.92 -2.51
N GLU A 99 -12.63 -9.92 -3.26
CA GLU A 99 -11.58 -9.76 -4.26
C GLU A 99 -12.01 -8.95 -5.48
N ALA A 100 -13.31 -8.81 -5.71
CA ALA A 100 -13.86 -7.98 -6.77
C ALA A 100 -13.49 -6.48 -6.57
N TYR A 101 -13.27 -6.06 -5.32
CA TYR A 101 -12.93 -4.67 -4.98
C TYR A 101 -11.42 -4.49 -4.84
N TYR A 102 -10.73 -4.59 -5.96
CA TYR A 102 -9.27 -4.50 -6.02
C TYR A 102 -8.72 -3.18 -5.46
N GLU A 103 -9.49 -2.09 -5.45
CA GLU A 103 -9.10 -0.80 -4.86
C GLU A 103 -8.85 -0.89 -3.35
N TYR A 104 -9.51 -1.82 -2.66
CA TYR A 104 -9.35 -2.09 -1.23
C TYR A 104 -8.35 -3.22 -0.94
N TRP A 105 -7.79 -3.84 -1.98
CA TRP A 105 -6.89 -4.99 -1.85
C TRP A 105 -5.68 -4.68 -0.97
N PHE A 106 -5.07 -3.50 -1.14
CA PHE A 106 -3.87 -3.16 -0.37
C PHE A 106 -4.20 -2.93 1.11
N LEU A 107 -5.33 -2.30 1.41
CA LEU A 107 -5.82 -2.16 2.79
C LEU A 107 -6.08 -3.53 3.43
N ARG A 108 -6.65 -4.48 2.67
CA ARG A 108 -6.82 -5.88 3.11
C ARG A 108 -5.47 -6.50 3.46
N ARG A 109 -4.46 -6.35 2.59
CA ARG A 109 -3.09 -6.86 2.84
C ARG A 109 -2.41 -6.21 4.03
N LEU A 110 -2.59 -4.91 4.24
CA LEU A 110 -2.10 -4.25 5.45
C LEU A 110 -2.79 -4.83 6.69
N LYS A 111 -4.12 -4.95 6.70
CA LYS A 111 -4.86 -5.54 7.83
C LYS A 111 -4.36 -6.95 8.18
N GLU A 112 -4.13 -7.80 7.17
CA GLU A 112 -3.59 -9.15 7.36
C GLU A 112 -2.18 -9.15 7.97
N ASN A 113 -1.32 -8.22 7.54
CA ASN A 113 0.08 -8.18 7.98
C ASN A 113 0.26 -7.51 9.36
N ILE A 114 -0.53 -6.48 9.66
CA ILE A 114 -0.49 -5.71 10.92
C ILE A 114 -1.30 -6.37 12.02
N GLY A 115 -2.36 -7.10 11.64
CA GLY A 115 -3.33 -7.73 12.53
C GLY A 115 -4.60 -6.88 12.70
N ASN A 116 -5.75 -7.57 12.77
CA ASN A 116 -7.08 -6.95 12.76
C ASN A 116 -7.27 -5.88 13.85
N LYS A 117 -6.90 -6.18 15.11
CA LYS A 117 -7.07 -5.25 16.23
C LYS A 117 -6.28 -3.95 16.03
N ARG A 118 -5.00 -4.05 15.69
CA ARG A 118 -4.10 -2.90 15.51
C ARG A 118 -4.49 -2.06 14.30
N PHE A 119 -4.93 -2.71 13.22
CA PHE A 119 -5.32 -2.01 11.99
C PHE A 119 -6.53 -1.09 12.21
N TRP A 120 -7.57 -1.59 12.89
CA TRP A 120 -8.82 -0.85 13.16
C TRP A 120 -8.77 0.09 14.36
N GLU A 121 -7.70 0.04 15.16
CA GLU A 121 -7.54 0.90 16.33
C GLU A 121 -7.61 2.39 15.93
N GLY A 122 -8.56 3.14 16.51
CA GLY A 122 -8.78 4.55 16.19
C GLY A 122 -9.54 4.81 14.89
N VAL A 123 -10.14 3.78 14.29
CA VAL A 123 -11.17 3.92 13.23
C VAL A 123 -12.54 3.84 13.91
N SER A 124 -13.37 4.85 13.71
CA SER A 124 -14.73 4.95 14.26
C SER A 124 -15.68 4.06 13.47
N LEU A 125 -15.62 2.76 13.74
CA LEU A 125 -16.55 1.79 13.20
C LEU A 125 -17.94 2.08 13.79
N THR A 126 -18.95 2.27 12.94
CA THR A 126 -20.35 2.16 13.37
C THR A 126 -20.63 0.69 13.65
N ASP A 127 -21.03 0.36 14.88
CA ASP A 127 -21.48 -0.97 15.26
C ASP A 127 -22.77 -1.37 14.55
#